data_AF-E9DLT6-F1
#
_entry.id   AF-E9DLT6-F1
#
_cell.length_a   1.000
_cell.length_b   1.000
_cell.length_c   1.000
_cell.angle_alpha   90.00
_cell.angle_beta   90.00
_cell.angle_gamma   90.00
#
_symmetry.space_group_name_H-M   'P 1'
#
loop_
_entity.id
_entity.type
_entity.pdbx_description
1 polymer ?
#
loop_
_entity_poly.entity_id
_entity_poly.type
_entity_poly.pdbx_seq_one_letter_code
_entity_poly.pdbx_strand_id
1 'polypeptide(L)'
;MKRKKKNMYKKSVNVGSKFRWHRFLVKGIAGILIILGLMGGGYVFWRNHTGEIADGLYQLQTAKYYNSTTKTWMDGKPGYEGTKLKDFMRVEDQEAKEYTYYTFESSYGSFDNVSPIDFETGKNYKVSAWSRTFKPLVTPKDYQKEVHSIVQKYYKASALVSQKDIDKMEKKLIDLYKRRSEGKISYDAKGNQLTVIIFDKKGKAIEKRSYKRLSGKDAKQLDANYQKAVKRYKRGNK
;
A
#
# COMPACT_ATOMS: atom_id res chain seq x y z
N MET A 1 -110.14 -16.35 -22.75
CA MET A 1 -109.10 -15.78 -21.87
C MET A 1 -107.77 -15.74 -22.62
N LYS A 2 -107.00 -14.67 -22.45
CA LYS A 2 -105.89 -14.19 -23.28
C LYS A 2 -104.63 -14.05 -22.39
N ARG A 3 -103.44 -14.20 -23.00
CA ARG A 3 -102.10 -13.65 -22.63
C ARG A 3 -101.30 -14.44 -21.58
N LYS A 4 -99.96 -14.52 -21.63
CA LYS A 4 -98.95 -14.07 -22.61
C LYS A 4 -97.62 -14.78 -22.25
N LYS A 5 -96.90 -15.27 -23.26
CA LYS A 5 -95.46 -15.56 -23.17
C LYS A 5 -94.68 -14.27 -22.83
N LYS A 6 -93.70 -14.36 -21.93
CA LYS A 6 -92.63 -13.36 -21.80
C LYS A 6 -91.28 -14.04 -22.05
N ASN A 7 -90.72 -13.74 -23.21
CA ASN A 7 -89.27 -13.75 -23.42
C ASN A 7 -88.66 -12.60 -22.63
N MET A 8 -87.53 -12.82 -21.95
CA MET A 8 -86.57 -11.76 -21.66
C MET A 8 -85.14 -12.25 -21.86
N TYR A 9 -84.46 -11.54 -22.74
CA TYR A 9 -83.06 -11.67 -23.13
C TYR A 9 -82.11 -11.14 -22.04
N LYS A 10 -80.94 -11.80 -21.95
CA LYS A 10 -79.59 -11.32 -21.56
C LYS A 10 -79.42 -10.25 -20.47
N LYS A 11 -78.56 -10.59 -19.49
CA LYS A 11 -77.28 -9.89 -19.29
C LYS A 11 -76.28 -10.77 -18.53
N SER A 12 -75.29 -11.30 -19.25
CA SER A 12 -74.04 -11.78 -18.67
C SER A 12 -73.34 -10.59 -18.01
N VAL A 13 -73.27 -10.58 -16.68
CA VAL A 13 -72.42 -9.62 -15.97
C VAL A 13 -71.00 -10.14 -16.07
N ASN A 14 -70.29 -9.63 -17.08
CA ASN A 14 -68.86 -9.77 -17.19
C ASN A 14 -68.23 -8.84 -16.14
N VAL A 15 -68.03 -9.34 -14.91
CA VAL A 15 -67.24 -8.62 -13.90
C VAL A 15 -65.78 -8.81 -14.29
N GLY A 16 -65.32 -7.97 -15.21
CA GLY A 16 -63.91 -7.84 -15.52
C GLY A 16 -63.17 -7.46 -14.25
N SER A 17 -62.53 -8.43 -13.61
CA SER A 17 -61.54 -8.15 -12.58
C SER A 17 -60.47 -7.27 -13.24
N LYS A 18 -60.42 -5.99 -12.85
CA LYS A 18 -59.40 -5.06 -13.32
C LYS A 18 -58.10 -5.46 -12.62
N PHE A 19 -57.47 -6.53 -13.09
CA PHE A 19 -56.28 -7.15 -12.50
C PHE A 19 -55.15 -6.12 -12.55
N ARG A 20 -54.73 -5.65 -11.37
CA ARG A 20 -53.87 -4.47 -11.19
C ARG A 20 -52.39 -4.81 -11.46
N TRP A 21 -52.07 -5.27 -12.67
CA TRP A 21 -50.72 -5.64 -13.13
C TRP A 21 -49.64 -4.58 -12.81
N HIS A 22 -49.99 -3.31 -12.97
CA HIS A 22 -49.12 -2.15 -12.73
C HIS A 22 -48.54 -2.07 -11.31
N ARG A 23 -49.27 -2.53 -10.28
CA ARG A 23 -48.78 -2.52 -8.89
C ARG A 23 -47.75 -3.62 -8.61
N PHE A 24 -47.78 -4.72 -9.36
CA PHE A 24 -46.78 -5.79 -9.28
C PHE A 24 -45.51 -5.42 -10.06
N LEU A 25 -45.64 -4.79 -11.23
CA LEU A 25 -44.51 -4.30 -12.03
C LEU A 25 -43.67 -3.25 -11.28
N VAL A 26 -44.29 -2.24 -10.67
CA VAL A 26 -43.56 -1.19 -9.92
C VAL A 26 -42.83 -1.76 -8.69
N LYS A 27 -43.47 -2.67 -7.95
CA LYS A 27 -42.83 -3.35 -6.80
C LYS A 27 -41.70 -4.29 -7.24
N GLY A 28 -41.85 -4.96 -8.39
CA GLY A 28 -40.80 -5.81 -8.97
C GLY A 28 -39.58 -5.02 -9.41
N ILE A 29 -39.76 -3.88 -10.07
CA ILE A 29 -38.65 -2.98 -10.47
C ILE A 29 -37.95 -2.39 -9.24
N ALA A 30 -38.71 -1.96 -8.22
CA ALA A 30 -38.13 -1.48 -6.97
C ALA A 30 -37.33 -2.57 -6.23
N GLY A 31 -37.83 -3.81 -6.22
CA GLY A 31 -37.11 -4.96 -5.63
C GLY A 31 -35.80 -5.26 -6.35
N ILE A 32 -35.79 -5.22 -7.69
CA ILE A 32 -34.57 -5.43 -8.49
C ILE A 32 -33.54 -4.32 -8.22
N LEU A 33 -33.97 -3.07 -8.11
CA LEU A 33 -33.07 -1.95 -7.80
C LEU A 33 -32.44 -2.04 -6.41
N ILE A 34 -33.19 -2.53 -5.41
CA ILE A 34 -32.65 -2.80 -4.07
C ILE A 34 -31.60 -3.91 -4.11
N ILE A 35 -31.86 -4.99 -4.85
CA ILE A 35 -30.91 -6.10 -5.00
C ILE A 35 -29.64 -5.63 -5.74
N LEU A 36 -29.77 -4.89 -6.84
CA LEU A 36 -28.64 -4.30 -7.56
C LEU A 36 -27.86 -3.30 -6.69
N GLY A 37 -28.55 -2.50 -5.88
CA GLY A 37 -27.93 -1.59 -4.91
C GLY A 37 -27.17 -2.31 -3.81
N LEU A 38 -27.70 -3.41 -3.28
CA LEU A 38 -27.03 -4.25 -2.28
C LEU A 38 -25.83 -5.01 -2.88
N MET A 39 -25.93 -5.49 -4.13
CA MET A 39 -24.81 -6.13 -4.82
C MET A 39 -23.70 -5.12 -5.15
N GLY A 40 -24.07 -3.94 -5.67
CA GLY A 40 -23.12 -2.87 -5.99
C GLY A 40 -22.48 -2.28 -4.73
N GLY A 41 -23.29 -1.89 -3.75
CA GLY A 41 -22.82 -1.34 -2.48
C GLY A 41 -22.04 -2.35 -1.64
N GLY A 42 -22.49 -3.60 -1.59
CA GLY A 42 -21.80 -4.70 -0.91
C GLY A 42 -20.45 -5.02 -1.54
N TYR A 43 -20.36 -5.04 -2.88
CA TYR A 43 -19.09 -5.22 -3.58
C TYR A 43 -18.13 -4.06 -3.33
N VAL A 44 -18.62 -2.81 -3.36
CA VAL A 44 -17.78 -1.63 -3.10
C VAL A 44 -17.21 -1.67 -1.68
N PHE A 45 -18.06 -1.93 -0.68
CA PHE A 45 -17.64 -2.07 0.71
C PHE A 45 -16.64 -3.21 0.90
N TRP A 46 -16.94 -4.40 0.39
CA TRP A 46 -16.06 -5.57 0.51
C TRP A 46 -14.70 -5.33 -0.15
N ARG A 47 -14.69 -4.76 -1.35
CA ARG A 47 -13.45 -4.50 -2.09
C ARG A 47 -12.58 -3.45 -1.39
N ASN A 48 -13.19 -2.44 -0.78
CA ASN A 48 -12.46 -1.42 -0.03
C ASN A 48 -11.93 -2.00 1.29
N HIS A 49 -12.77 -2.66 2.08
CA HIS A 49 -12.35 -3.18 3.38
C HIS A 49 -11.27 -4.28 3.26
N THR A 50 -11.40 -5.20 2.29
CA THR A 50 -10.36 -6.22 2.05
C THR A 50 -9.11 -5.69 1.36
N GLY A 51 -9.12 -4.42 0.94
CA GLY A 51 -7.96 -3.74 0.38
C GLY A 51 -7.12 -3.02 1.43
N GLU A 52 -7.66 -2.74 2.62
CA GLU A 52 -6.92 -2.03 3.67
C GLU A 52 -5.73 -2.85 4.17
N ILE A 53 -4.66 -2.14 4.53
CA ILE A 53 -3.51 -2.75 5.20
C ILE A 53 -3.65 -2.45 6.69
N ALA A 54 -3.69 -3.49 7.52
CA ALA A 54 -3.80 -3.31 8.97
C ALA A 54 -2.62 -2.51 9.53
N ASP A 55 -2.88 -1.63 10.50
CA ASP A 55 -1.82 -0.82 11.09
C ASP A 55 -0.75 -1.67 11.80
N GLY A 56 0.49 -1.22 11.79
CA GLY A 56 1.58 -1.83 12.52
C GLY A 56 2.91 -1.84 11.78
N LEU A 57 3.84 -2.62 12.33
CA LEU A 57 5.18 -2.78 11.79
C LEU A 57 5.27 -4.07 10.98
N TYR A 58 5.79 -3.94 9.77
CA TYR A 58 5.96 -5.00 8.78
C TYR A 58 7.45 -5.16 8.51
N GLN A 59 8.08 -6.20 9.06
CA GLN A 59 9.51 -6.44 8.88
C GLN A 59 9.78 -7.14 7.54
N LEU A 60 10.74 -6.62 6.79
CA LEU A 60 11.17 -7.18 5.52
C LEU A 60 11.70 -8.60 5.73
N GLN A 61 11.20 -9.54 4.94
CA GLN A 61 11.63 -10.94 4.91
C GLN A 61 12.51 -11.19 3.70
N THR A 62 12.08 -10.72 2.53
CA THR A 62 12.80 -10.89 1.27
C THR A 62 12.65 -9.64 0.40
N ALA A 63 13.71 -9.33 -0.35
CA ALA A 63 13.68 -8.35 -1.42
C ALA A 63 14.32 -8.96 -2.67
N LYS A 64 13.73 -8.71 -3.83
CA LYS A 64 14.27 -9.11 -5.14
C LYS A 64 14.26 -7.92 -6.07
N TYR A 65 15.34 -7.77 -6.82
CA TYR A 65 15.56 -6.67 -7.76
C TYR A 65 15.79 -7.25 -9.15
N TYR A 66 15.10 -6.69 -10.14
CA TYR A 66 15.32 -7.10 -11.52
C TYR A 66 16.53 -6.38 -12.10
N ASN A 67 17.54 -7.15 -12.53
CA ASN A 67 18.69 -6.62 -13.24
C ASN A 67 18.35 -6.53 -14.74
N SER A 68 18.25 -5.30 -15.25
CA SER A 68 17.94 -5.08 -16.67
C SER A 68 19.06 -5.54 -17.62
N THR A 69 20.30 -5.57 -17.16
CA THR A 69 21.48 -5.94 -17.97
C THR A 69 21.55 -7.46 -18.14
N THR A 70 21.49 -8.20 -17.04
CA THR A 70 21.53 -9.68 -17.07
C THR A 70 20.17 -10.31 -17.35
N LYS A 71 19.09 -9.52 -17.34
CA LYS A 71 17.69 -9.95 -17.48
C LYS A 71 17.27 -11.00 -16.44
N THR A 72 17.86 -10.94 -15.24
CA THR A 72 17.61 -11.89 -14.16
C THR A 72 17.15 -11.18 -12.88
N TRP A 73 16.39 -11.90 -12.05
CA TRP A 73 16.09 -11.46 -10.69
C TRP A 73 17.30 -11.75 -9.81
N MET A 74 17.74 -10.73 -9.10
CA MET A 74 18.77 -10.84 -8.07
C MET A 74 18.09 -10.75 -6.72
N ASP A 75 18.44 -11.65 -5.81
CA ASP A 75 18.04 -11.47 -4.43
C ASP A 75 18.75 -10.23 -3.90
N GLY A 76 17.96 -9.28 -3.41
CA GLY A 76 18.46 -8.18 -2.61
C GLY A 76 18.99 -8.79 -1.34
N LYS A 77 20.32 -8.89 -1.22
CA LYS A 77 20.95 -9.41 0.00
C LYS A 77 20.37 -8.63 1.19
N PRO A 78 19.80 -9.29 2.20
CA PRO A 78 19.46 -8.63 3.44
C PRO A 78 20.76 -8.27 4.18
N GLY A 79 21.41 -7.20 3.75
CA GLY A 79 22.63 -6.67 4.34
C GLY A 79 23.95 -7.15 3.70
N TYR A 80 25.03 -6.48 4.12
CA TYR A 80 26.42 -6.93 3.93
C TYR A 80 26.69 -8.18 4.78
N GLU A 81 27.70 -8.96 4.39
CA GLU A 81 28.19 -10.09 5.20
C GLU A 81 28.55 -9.58 6.61
N GLY A 82 27.99 -10.21 7.66
CA GLY A 82 28.11 -9.74 9.06
C GLY A 82 27.08 -8.68 9.50
N THR A 83 26.16 -8.26 8.64
CA THR A 83 25.03 -7.38 9.02
C THR A 83 23.71 -8.13 9.06
N LYS A 84 22.82 -7.73 9.98
CA LYS A 84 21.43 -8.17 10.04
C LYS A 84 20.56 -7.01 9.58
N LEU A 85 20.10 -7.08 8.33
CA LEU A 85 19.10 -6.14 7.80
C LEU A 85 17.78 -6.35 8.54
N LYS A 86 17.26 -5.27 9.11
CA LYS A 86 16.00 -5.21 9.86
C LYS A 86 15.06 -4.18 9.25
N ASP A 87 15.19 -3.93 7.95
CA ASP A 87 14.29 -3.03 7.22
C ASP A 87 12.83 -3.36 7.53
N PHE A 88 12.04 -2.31 7.69
CA PHE A 88 10.64 -2.47 8.03
C PHE A 88 9.80 -1.34 7.45
N MET A 89 8.53 -1.64 7.24
CA MET A 89 7.50 -0.67 6.89
C MET A 89 6.59 -0.46 8.09
N ARG A 90 6.27 0.79 8.39
CA ARG A 90 5.21 1.15 9.33
C ARG A 90 4.00 1.60 8.54
N VAL A 91 2.85 0.99 8.83
CA VAL A 91 1.54 1.42 8.31
C VAL A 91 0.74 1.97 9.49
N GLU A 92 0.25 3.18 9.36
CA GLU A 92 -0.65 3.84 10.31
C GLU A 92 -1.64 4.66 9.50
N ASP A 93 -2.94 4.51 9.78
CA ASP A 93 -4.01 5.29 9.12
C ASP A 93 -3.96 5.23 7.59
N GLN A 94 -3.68 4.04 7.04
CA GLN A 94 -3.53 3.82 5.60
C GLN A 94 -2.42 4.67 4.95
N GLU A 95 -1.45 5.15 5.73
CA GLU A 95 -0.21 5.74 5.26
C GLU A 95 0.97 4.87 5.67
N ALA A 96 1.90 4.68 4.74
CA ALA A 96 3.05 3.81 4.92
C ALA A 96 4.36 4.58 4.87
N LYS A 97 5.30 4.15 5.70
CA LYS A 97 6.68 4.63 5.71
C LYS A 97 7.64 3.45 5.77
N GLU A 98 8.61 3.43 4.87
CA GLU A 98 9.72 2.48 4.85
C GLU A 98 10.88 3.01 5.68
N TYR A 99 11.56 2.11 6.37
CA TYR A 99 12.74 2.39 7.18
C TYR A 99 13.83 1.39 6.84
N THR A 100 15.02 1.92 6.57
CA THR A 100 16.27 1.20 6.43
C THR A 100 16.95 1.14 7.79
N TYR A 101 17.13 -0.07 8.29
CA TYR A 101 17.72 -0.29 9.60
C TYR A 101 18.54 -1.57 9.57
N TYR A 102 19.83 -1.49 9.85
CA TYR A 102 20.69 -2.66 9.96
C TYR A 102 21.53 -2.61 11.22
N THR A 103 21.75 -3.79 11.77
CA THR A 103 22.67 -4.00 12.88
C THR A 103 23.92 -4.67 12.33
N PHE A 104 25.09 -4.09 12.60
CA PHE A 104 26.40 -4.65 12.28
C PHE A 104 27.00 -5.23 13.56
N GLU A 105 27.43 -6.49 13.50
CA GLU A 105 28.16 -7.12 14.60
C GLU A 105 29.66 -7.02 14.31
N SER A 106 30.44 -6.54 15.28
CA SER A 106 31.90 -6.52 15.21
C SER A 106 32.53 -7.04 16.50
N SER A 107 33.85 -7.22 16.52
CA SER A 107 34.59 -7.57 17.75
C SER A 107 34.45 -6.51 18.86
N TYR A 108 34.07 -5.29 18.51
CA TYR A 108 33.81 -4.18 19.45
C TYR A 108 32.35 -4.07 19.88
N GLY A 109 31.50 -5.01 19.46
CA GLY A 109 30.08 -5.08 19.78
C GLY A 109 29.16 -4.81 18.59
N SER A 110 27.87 -4.68 18.90
CA SER A 110 26.76 -4.52 17.96
C SER A 110 26.46 -3.03 17.71
N PHE A 111 26.51 -2.61 16.44
CA PHE A 111 26.30 -1.24 16.00
C PHE A 111 25.04 -1.14 15.16
N ASP A 112 24.13 -0.27 15.60
CA ASP A 112 22.89 0.04 14.90
C ASP A 112 23.10 1.21 13.94
N ASN A 113 22.73 1.04 12.68
CA ASN A 113 22.82 2.07 11.66
C ASN A 113 21.43 2.38 11.08
N VAL A 114 21.12 3.67 11.02
CA VAL A 114 19.85 4.21 10.53
C VAL A 114 20.13 5.31 9.52
N SER A 115 19.28 5.42 8.50
CA SER A 115 19.41 6.48 7.49
C SER A 115 18.74 7.77 7.96
N PRO A 116 19.44 8.94 7.91
CA PRO A 116 18.81 10.23 8.11
C PRO A 116 17.73 10.56 7.09
N ILE A 117 17.80 9.99 5.89
CA ILE A 117 16.71 10.11 4.92
C ILE A 117 15.41 9.55 5.51
N ASP A 118 15.48 8.41 6.18
CA ASP A 118 14.29 7.75 6.70
C ASP A 118 13.71 8.48 7.92
N PHE A 119 14.54 8.98 8.85
CA PHE A 119 14.01 9.63 10.05
C PHE A 119 13.72 11.13 9.90
N GLU A 120 14.22 11.80 8.85
CA GLU A 120 13.92 13.22 8.59
C GLU A 120 12.79 13.41 7.57
N THR A 121 12.57 12.46 6.65
CA THR A 121 11.44 12.55 5.70
C THR A 121 10.10 12.16 6.33
N GLY A 122 8.99 12.56 5.70
CA GLY A 122 7.64 12.19 6.11
C GLY A 122 7.27 10.74 5.79
N LYS A 123 5.96 10.46 5.75
CA LYS A 123 5.41 9.19 5.24
C LYS A 123 5.71 9.07 3.74
N ASN A 124 5.98 7.86 3.24
CA ASN A 124 6.35 7.68 1.84
C ASN A 124 5.13 7.51 0.94
N TYR A 125 4.10 6.82 1.43
CA TYR A 125 2.99 6.36 0.59
C TYR A 125 1.63 6.50 1.25
N LYS A 126 0.60 6.76 0.45
CA LYS A 126 -0.80 6.57 0.79
C LYS A 126 -1.30 5.25 0.21
N VAL A 127 -1.97 4.44 1.03
CA VAL A 127 -2.62 3.20 0.60
C VAL A 127 -3.90 3.53 -0.15
N SER A 128 -4.06 2.92 -1.32
CA SER A 128 -5.33 2.87 -2.03
C SER A 128 -5.88 1.45 -1.95
N ALA A 129 -6.84 1.24 -1.06
CA ALA A 129 -7.45 -0.06 -0.80
C ALA A 129 -8.14 -0.64 -2.05
N TRP A 130 -8.93 0.20 -2.73
CA TRP A 130 -9.65 -0.17 -3.95
C TRP A 130 -8.75 -0.75 -5.05
N SER A 131 -7.70 -0.01 -5.43
CA SER A 131 -6.79 -0.39 -6.51
C SER A 131 -5.65 -1.29 -6.04
N ARG A 132 -5.53 -1.54 -4.73
CA ARG A 132 -4.43 -2.27 -4.10
C ARG A 132 -3.06 -1.74 -4.50
N THR A 133 -2.90 -0.42 -4.38
CA THR A 133 -1.67 0.29 -4.73
C THR A 133 -1.24 1.28 -3.67
N PHE A 134 0.07 1.49 -3.56
CA PHE A 134 0.65 2.64 -2.88
C PHE A 134 0.77 3.81 -3.85
N LYS A 135 0.37 5.00 -3.40
CA LYS A 135 0.59 6.26 -4.10
C LYS A 135 1.68 7.04 -3.37
N PRO A 136 2.77 7.46 -4.03
CA PRO A 136 3.78 8.33 -3.40
C PRO A 136 3.13 9.62 -2.89
N LEU A 137 3.49 10.02 -1.66
CA LEU A 137 2.99 11.26 -1.05
C LEU A 137 3.79 12.49 -1.49
N VAL A 138 5.04 12.30 -1.91
CA VAL A 138 5.95 13.37 -2.29
C VAL A 138 6.25 13.28 -3.79
N THR A 139 6.30 14.41 -4.48
CA THR A 139 6.68 14.41 -5.90
C THR A 139 8.17 14.12 -6.07
N PRO A 140 8.64 13.61 -7.23
CA PRO A 140 10.07 13.41 -7.45
C PRO A 140 10.91 14.68 -7.27
N LYS A 141 10.35 15.84 -7.63
CA LYS A 141 11.01 17.14 -7.51
C LYS A 141 11.16 17.55 -6.04
N ASP A 142 10.12 17.36 -5.24
CA ASP A 142 10.16 17.72 -3.82
C ASP A 142 11.01 16.73 -3.03
N TYR A 143 10.94 15.43 -3.36
CA TYR A 143 11.83 14.42 -2.79
C TYR A 143 13.29 14.72 -3.07
N GLN A 144 13.63 15.15 -4.29
CA GLN A 144 14.99 15.60 -4.62
C GLN A 144 15.46 16.74 -3.71
N LYS A 145 14.61 17.75 -3.45
CA LYS A 145 14.97 18.88 -2.57
C LYS A 145 15.15 18.43 -1.13
N GLU A 146 14.24 17.60 -0.61
CA GLU A 146 14.32 17.05 0.75
C GLU A 146 15.59 16.22 0.93
N VAL A 147 15.85 15.27 0.04
CA VAL A 147 17.06 14.44 0.06
C VAL A 147 18.30 15.30 -0.01
N HIS A 148 18.35 16.28 -0.91
CA HIS A 148 19.50 17.19 -1.03
C HIS A 148 19.78 17.92 0.30
N SER A 149 18.74 18.49 0.92
CA SER A 149 18.87 19.18 2.20
C SER A 149 19.34 18.25 3.32
N ILE A 150 18.81 17.03 3.40
CA ILE A 150 19.22 16.03 4.39
C ILE A 150 20.67 15.57 4.13
N VAL A 151 21.04 15.35 2.87
CA VAL A 151 22.39 14.95 2.48
C VAL A 151 23.40 15.99 2.93
N GLN A 152 23.17 17.27 2.61
CA GLN A 152 24.04 18.38 3.02
C GLN A 152 24.14 18.54 4.55
N LYS A 153 23.05 18.24 5.26
CA LYS A 153 23.00 18.34 6.73
C LYS A 153 23.78 17.23 7.43
N TYR A 154 23.66 15.99 6.96
CA TYR A 154 24.14 14.80 7.69
C TYR A 154 25.36 14.12 7.09
N TYR A 155 25.68 14.36 5.82
CA TYR A 155 26.80 13.71 5.14
C TYR A 155 27.85 14.75 4.78
N LYS A 156 29.07 14.53 5.25
CA LYS A 156 30.22 15.40 4.99
C LYS A 156 31.35 14.56 4.42
N ALA A 157 32.05 15.12 3.43
CA ALA A 157 33.27 14.51 2.93
C ALA A 157 34.28 14.33 4.07
N SER A 158 35.00 13.21 4.04
CA SER A 158 36.02 12.85 5.01
C SER A 158 37.15 12.09 4.33
N ALA A 159 38.20 11.72 5.06
CA ALA A 159 39.27 10.89 4.55
C ALA A 159 38.79 9.53 4.00
N LEU A 160 37.62 9.04 4.45
CA LEU A 160 37.06 7.74 4.06
C LEU A 160 35.95 7.84 3.01
N VAL A 161 35.35 9.01 2.82
CA VAL A 161 34.21 9.22 1.92
C VAL A 161 34.39 10.53 1.17
N SER A 162 34.57 10.47 -0.15
CA SER A 162 34.74 11.67 -0.96
C SER A 162 33.40 12.38 -1.23
N GLN A 163 33.45 13.68 -1.56
CA GLN A 163 32.25 14.41 -2.00
C GLN A 163 31.59 13.73 -3.22
N LYS A 164 32.41 13.21 -4.15
CA LYS A 164 31.93 12.46 -5.32
C LYS A 164 31.14 11.21 -4.94
N ASP A 165 31.51 10.53 -3.86
CA ASP A 165 30.77 9.36 -3.38
C ASP A 165 29.42 9.75 -2.77
N ILE A 166 29.39 10.87 -2.04
CA ILE A 166 28.16 11.45 -1.49
C ILE A 166 27.20 11.84 -2.64
N ASP A 167 27.69 12.59 -3.63
CA ASP A 167 26.89 13.02 -4.78
C ASP A 167 26.35 11.81 -5.57
N LYS A 168 27.16 10.75 -5.71
CA LYS A 168 26.75 9.50 -6.37
C LYS A 168 25.68 8.76 -5.58
N MET A 169 25.77 8.73 -4.26
CA MET A 169 24.77 8.13 -3.37
C MET A 169 23.46 8.92 -3.44
N GLU A 170 23.52 10.24 -3.30
CA GLU A 170 22.38 11.15 -3.42
C GLU A 170 21.65 10.94 -4.75
N LYS A 171 22.40 10.96 -5.87
CA LYS A 171 21.86 10.72 -7.20
C LYS A 171 21.16 9.37 -7.32
N LYS A 172 21.76 8.30 -6.78
CA LYS A 172 21.14 6.97 -6.78
C LYS A 172 19.82 6.94 -6.01
N LEU A 173 19.73 7.61 -4.86
CA LEU A 173 18.51 7.69 -4.07
C LEU A 173 17.40 8.42 -4.83
N ILE A 174 17.72 9.56 -5.44
CA ILE A 174 16.79 10.35 -6.26
C ILE A 174 16.33 9.57 -7.49
N ASP A 175 17.26 8.96 -8.22
CA ASP A 175 16.96 8.19 -9.43
C ASP A 175 16.10 6.96 -9.11
N LEU A 176 16.37 6.28 -7.99
CA LEU A 176 15.56 5.15 -7.53
C LEU A 176 14.15 5.60 -7.17
N TYR A 177 13.99 6.66 -6.36
CA TYR A 177 12.69 7.19 -6.00
C TYR A 177 11.89 7.58 -7.24
N LYS A 178 12.50 8.36 -8.14
CA LYS A 178 11.89 8.78 -9.40
C LYS A 178 11.39 7.57 -10.19
N ARG A 179 12.24 6.56 -10.39
CA ARG A 179 11.87 5.33 -11.11
C ARG A 179 10.70 4.57 -10.47
N ARG A 180 10.66 4.47 -9.14
CA ARG A 180 9.56 3.84 -8.41
C ARG A 180 8.27 4.66 -8.53
N SER A 181 8.37 5.98 -8.44
CA SER A 181 7.23 6.90 -8.42
C SER A 181 6.57 7.13 -9.79
N GLU A 182 7.33 7.02 -10.89
CA GLU A 182 6.81 7.12 -12.26
C GLU A 182 6.05 5.86 -12.72
N GLY A 183 6.17 4.77 -11.98
CA GLY A 183 5.50 3.50 -12.28
C GLY A 183 4.34 3.20 -11.33
N LYS A 184 4.05 1.91 -11.15
CA LYS A 184 2.98 1.43 -10.27
C LYS A 184 3.59 0.72 -9.07
N ILE A 185 3.14 1.04 -7.87
CA ILE A 185 3.49 0.30 -6.65
C ILE A 185 2.24 -0.46 -6.21
N SER A 186 2.20 -1.77 -6.42
CA SER A 186 1.07 -2.62 -6.02
C SER A 186 1.39 -3.36 -4.73
N TYR A 187 0.35 -3.77 -4.01
CA TYR A 187 0.52 -4.67 -2.88
C TYR A 187 -0.55 -5.77 -2.83
N ASP A 188 -0.23 -6.83 -2.10
CA ASP A 188 -1.15 -7.88 -1.67
C ASP A 188 -0.95 -8.10 -0.17
N ALA A 189 -1.99 -7.86 0.62
CA ALA A 189 -1.98 -8.03 2.07
C ALA A 189 -2.89 -9.21 2.44
N LYS A 190 -2.31 -10.23 3.10
CA LYS A 190 -3.02 -11.46 3.49
C LYS A 190 -2.59 -11.86 4.89
N GLY A 191 -3.51 -11.76 5.85
CA GLY A 191 -3.23 -12.04 7.25
C GLY A 191 -2.06 -11.18 7.78
N ASN A 192 -0.96 -11.82 8.16
CA ASN A 192 0.25 -11.14 8.63
C ASN A 192 1.31 -10.93 7.52
N GLN A 193 1.00 -11.20 6.26
CA GLN A 193 1.92 -11.02 5.14
C GLN A 193 1.55 -9.82 4.30
N LEU A 194 2.56 -9.07 3.86
CA LEU A 194 2.43 -7.97 2.91
C LEU A 194 3.46 -8.15 1.81
N THR A 195 3.01 -8.31 0.57
CA THR A 195 3.89 -8.32 -0.61
C THR A 195 3.73 -7.02 -1.36
N VAL A 196 4.84 -6.36 -1.70
CA VAL A 196 4.88 -5.14 -2.49
C VAL A 196 5.62 -5.42 -3.79
N ILE A 197 5.00 -5.08 -4.92
CA ILE A 197 5.62 -5.20 -6.24
C ILE A 197 5.66 -3.81 -6.88
N ILE A 198 6.86 -3.40 -7.27
CA ILE A 198 7.12 -2.14 -7.92
C ILE A 198 7.32 -2.40 -9.41
N PHE A 199 6.58 -1.69 -10.22
CA PHE A 199 6.67 -1.69 -11.66
C PHE A 199 7.27 -0.37 -12.13
N ASP A 200 8.06 -0.41 -13.20
CA ASP A 200 8.50 0.80 -13.90
C ASP A 200 7.35 1.44 -14.70
N LYS A 201 7.63 2.61 -15.32
CA LYS A 201 6.68 3.32 -16.19
C LYS A 201 6.18 2.52 -17.39
N LYS A 202 6.89 1.44 -17.78
CA LYS A 202 6.51 0.54 -18.88
C LYS A 202 5.70 -0.66 -18.38
N GLY A 203 5.39 -0.73 -17.09
CA GLY A 203 4.66 -1.83 -16.47
C GLY A 203 5.50 -3.09 -16.21
N LYS A 204 6.84 -3.02 -16.29
CA LYS A 204 7.72 -4.15 -15.96
C LYS A 204 8.03 -4.16 -14.48
N ALA A 205 7.87 -5.31 -13.82
CA ALA A 205 8.24 -5.46 -12.41
C ALA A 205 9.76 -5.29 -12.25
N ILE A 206 10.17 -4.33 -11.42
CA ILE A 206 11.58 -4.02 -11.15
C ILE A 206 12.01 -4.41 -9.73
N GLU A 207 11.05 -4.55 -8.82
CA GLU A 207 11.31 -4.91 -7.43
C GLU A 207 10.14 -5.67 -6.83
N LYS A 208 10.44 -6.66 -5.98
CA LYS A 208 9.47 -7.41 -5.19
C LYS A 208 9.96 -7.48 -3.75
N ARG A 209 9.13 -7.08 -2.80
CA ARG A 209 9.44 -7.09 -1.37
C ARG A 209 8.36 -7.85 -0.64
N SER A 210 8.75 -8.75 0.26
CA SER A 210 7.82 -9.49 1.11
C SER A 210 8.10 -9.14 2.56
N TYR A 211 7.04 -8.81 3.29
CA TYR A 211 7.09 -8.39 4.68
C TYR A 211 6.19 -9.28 5.55
N LYS A 212 6.57 -9.38 6.82
CA LYS A 212 5.78 -10.02 7.88
C LYS A 212 5.40 -8.98 8.93
N ARG A 213 4.10 -8.85 9.23
CA ARG A 213 3.58 -8.02 10.31
C ARG A 213 4.06 -8.58 11.65
N LEU A 214 4.73 -7.74 12.42
CA LEU A 214 5.14 -8.03 13.78
C LEU A 214 3.98 -7.76 14.74
N SER A 215 4.01 -8.41 15.90
CA SER A 215 3.01 -8.23 16.94
C SER A 215 3.66 -8.25 18.32
N GLY A 216 2.94 -7.74 19.33
CA GLY A 216 3.34 -7.84 20.73
C GLY A 216 4.76 -7.30 21.01
N LYS A 217 5.59 -8.17 21.60
CA LYS A 217 6.94 -7.82 22.04
C LYS A 217 7.88 -7.48 20.88
N ASP A 218 7.79 -8.20 19.77
CA ASP A 218 8.70 -8.03 18.63
C ASP A 218 8.54 -6.66 17.97
N ALA A 219 7.29 -6.22 17.79
CA ALA A 219 7.01 -4.89 17.25
C ALA A 219 7.52 -3.78 18.18
N LYS A 220 7.26 -3.89 19.48
CA LYS A 220 7.74 -2.92 20.49
C LYS A 220 9.26 -2.86 20.54
N GLN A 221 9.92 -4.00 20.46
CA GLN A 221 11.38 -4.08 20.51
C GLN A 221 12.03 -3.48 19.26
N LEU A 222 11.49 -3.78 18.07
CA LEU A 222 12.00 -3.19 16.82
C LEU A 222 11.88 -1.67 16.83
N ASP A 223 10.72 -1.13 17.21
CA ASP A 223 10.52 0.32 17.31
C ASP A 223 11.46 0.97 18.33
N ALA A 224 11.51 0.44 19.55
CA ALA A 224 12.37 0.98 20.60
C ALA A 224 13.85 0.99 20.19
N ASN A 225 14.31 -0.07 19.53
CA ASN A 225 15.68 -0.14 19.01
C ASN A 225 15.94 0.90 17.93
N TYR A 226 15.03 1.03 16.95
CA TYR A 226 15.13 2.04 15.90
C TYR A 226 15.17 3.47 16.49
N GLN A 227 14.24 3.81 17.39
CA GLN A 227 14.20 5.14 18.03
C GLN A 227 15.47 5.41 18.85
N LYS A 228 16.02 4.39 19.53
CA LYS A 228 17.29 4.52 20.25
C LYS A 228 18.45 4.78 19.29
N ALA A 229 18.49 4.10 18.14
CA ALA A 229 19.50 4.30 17.11
C ALA A 229 19.41 5.72 16.50
N VAL A 230 18.20 6.21 16.18
CA VAL A 230 17.98 7.59 15.72
C VAL A 230 18.47 8.60 16.75
N LYS A 231 18.13 8.42 18.04
CA LYS A 231 18.60 9.31 19.12
C LYS A 231 20.13 9.29 19.27
N ARG A 232 20.80 8.16 19.02
CA ARG A 232 22.27 8.07 19.04
C ARG A 232 22.87 8.79 17.83
N TYR A 233 22.34 8.52 16.64
CA TYR A 233 22.78 9.16 15.40
C TYR A 233 22.68 10.69 15.48
N LYS A 234 21.54 11.23 15.94
CA LYS A 234 21.34 12.67 16.12
C LYS A 234 22.26 13.30 17.16
N ARG A 235 22.70 12.55 18.17
CA ARG A 235 23.66 13.03 19.18
C ARG A 235 25.08 13.10 18.64
N GLY A 236 25.49 12.13 17.81
CA GLY A 236 26.82 12.12 17.20
C GLY A 236 27.00 13.11 16.04
N ASN A 237 25.91 13.71 15.54
CA ASN A 237 25.91 14.69 14.45
C ASN A 237 25.49 16.11 14.89
N LYS A 238 25.45 16.37 16.21
CA LYS A 238 25.39 17.73 16.76
C LYS A 238 26.80 18.28 16.90
#